data_AF-A0A953DD01-F1
#
_entry.id   AF-A0A953DD01-F1
#
_cell.length_a   1.000
_cell.length_b   1.000
_cell.length_c   1.000
_cell.angle_alpha   90.00
_cell.angle_beta   90.00
_cell.angle_gamma   90.00
#
_symmetry.space_group_name_H-M   'P 1'
#
loop_
_entity.id
_entity.type
_entity.pdbx_description
1 polymer ?
#
loop_
_entity_poly.entity_id
_entity_poly.type
_entity_poly.pdbx_seq_one_letter_code
_entity_poly.pdbx_strand_id
1 'polypeptide(L)'
;MAKHGSIRAAHVGAVLLLLVTTLAAALVPAPREAAARTATVRWGYYITYDPTSLATLKAHVDQLDIVSPYFYNLNADGTIQDFSQSEALSVMRKAGVKIVPMIKNVPQWDAFHDTIATPEKRDAIVERLVNLVTENNYDGIHIDFEAVNTSDAALLTDFQERLAKRLHPLGKLVTQAIAARTSDAPTAWGGAYDYKALGAINDYVVVMAYDYHYAGGSPGPVAPLPWVRNVVTYTKSRMPAATFLLGMPLYGYNWDVTEKRPATSVRYDQAQALLARTGAQGGYDTTQQTPWLRYTDDDGHQHEVWYENATSIRAKLDLMLDEGLGGFAFWRLGHEDPAVWDEVARLATPATRVPPFPATPDRVYFPETGHSLAYGFKGYWERNGGLPVFGYPWTEEFSEPNRDTGEVYTVQYFERQRFEYHPENAGTVYEVLLGRLGAAEAERRGLLGTEPFLPLPATTPPDANCDFFPETGHRLCFGFREYWTSHGLDFGDPGVSFRESLALSGYPISEEFTDPATGRTVQYFERARFEYHPENAGTPYVVLLGLLGTDEVRIKGWIR
;
A
#
# COMPACT_ATOMS: atom_id res chain seq x y z
N MET A 1 -53.75 7.62 91.13
CA MET A 1 -54.29 8.79 90.43
C MET A 1 -53.17 9.41 89.59
N ALA A 2 -53.51 9.91 88.40
CA ALA A 2 -52.74 10.84 87.56
C ALA A 2 -51.49 10.34 86.79
N LYS A 3 -51.73 10.14 85.48
CA LYS A 3 -51.01 10.65 84.31
C LYS A 3 -49.67 11.40 84.48
N HIS A 4 -48.72 11.00 83.60
CA HIS A 4 -47.89 11.78 82.64
C HIS A 4 -46.36 11.75 82.76
N GLY A 5 -45.71 11.55 81.58
CA GLY A 5 -44.32 11.88 81.24
C GLY A 5 -43.41 10.67 81.01
N SER A 6 -43.22 10.21 79.75
CA SER A 6 -42.06 10.52 78.87
C SER A 6 -40.86 9.56 79.09
N ILE A 7 -40.10 8.98 78.15
CA ILE A 7 -39.99 8.93 76.67
C ILE A 7 -38.98 7.78 76.34
N ARG A 8 -39.19 7.09 75.20
CA ARG A 8 -38.24 6.40 74.25
C ARG A 8 -37.67 4.97 74.45
N ALA A 9 -37.61 4.36 73.24
CA ALA A 9 -36.80 3.24 72.71
C ALA A 9 -37.25 1.82 73.11
N ALA A 10 -37.27 0.80 72.25
CA ALA A 10 -36.60 0.55 70.98
C ALA A 10 -37.30 -0.60 70.17
N HIS A 11 -37.19 -0.53 68.83
CA HIS A 11 -36.83 -1.60 67.86
C HIS A 11 -37.75 -2.80 67.58
N VAL A 12 -38.19 -2.89 66.31
CA VAL A 12 -38.35 -4.09 65.44
C VAL A 12 -38.16 -3.57 64.00
N GLY A 13 -37.38 -4.09 63.05
CA GLY A 13 -36.84 -5.43 62.85
C GLY A 13 -37.56 -6.11 61.66
N ALA A 14 -37.18 -5.83 60.41
CA ALA A 14 -37.58 -6.65 59.26
C ALA A 14 -36.59 -6.52 58.08
N VAL A 15 -36.25 -7.69 57.54
CA VAL A 15 -35.21 -8.01 56.55
C VAL A 15 -35.76 -7.85 55.13
N LEU A 16 -34.94 -7.32 54.21
CA LEU A 16 -35.19 -7.39 52.76
C LEU A 16 -33.98 -8.04 52.07
N LEU A 17 -34.21 -9.20 51.45
CA LEU A 17 -33.28 -9.91 50.59
C LEU A 17 -33.20 -9.18 49.23
N LEU A 18 -32.00 -8.82 48.78
CA LEU A 18 -31.73 -8.34 47.42
C LEU A 18 -30.87 -9.37 46.69
N LEU A 19 -31.48 -10.06 45.72
CA LEU A 19 -30.78 -10.86 44.71
C LEU A 19 -30.01 -9.90 43.79
N VAL A 20 -28.68 -10.03 43.77
CA VAL A 20 -27.82 -9.41 42.76
C VAL A 20 -27.60 -10.42 41.65
N THR A 21 -28.31 -10.26 40.55
CA THR A 21 -28.02 -10.96 39.29
C THR A 21 -26.89 -10.21 38.56
N THR A 22 -25.68 -10.75 38.61
CA THR A 22 -24.56 -10.30 37.76
C THR A 22 -24.79 -10.77 36.33
N LEU A 23 -25.30 -9.89 35.47
CA LEU A 23 -25.26 -10.09 34.02
C LEU A 23 -23.81 -9.87 33.56
N ALA A 24 -23.05 -10.95 33.41
CA ALA A 24 -21.83 -10.95 32.62
C ALA A 24 -22.26 -10.93 31.14
N ALA A 25 -22.39 -9.74 30.57
CA ALA A 25 -22.52 -9.60 29.13
C ALA A 25 -21.20 -10.10 28.51
N ALA A 26 -21.25 -11.23 27.82
CA ALA A 26 -20.18 -11.66 26.95
C ALA A 26 -19.95 -10.55 25.92
N LEU A 27 -18.84 -9.81 26.05
CA LEU A 27 -18.36 -8.95 24.98
C LEU A 27 -18.03 -9.86 23.80
N VAL A 28 -18.97 -9.95 22.86
CA VAL A 28 -18.64 -10.34 21.49
C VAL A 28 -17.61 -9.32 21.02
N PRO A 29 -16.38 -9.73 20.63
CA PRO A 29 -15.44 -8.78 20.07
C PRO A 29 -16.11 -8.17 18.84
N ALA A 30 -16.16 -6.83 18.78
CA ALA A 30 -16.62 -6.13 17.60
C ALA A 30 -15.85 -6.66 16.38
N PRO A 31 -16.49 -6.81 15.20
CA PRO A 31 -15.76 -7.09 13.98
C PRO A 31 -14.67 -6.03 13.86
N ARG A 32 -13.43 -6.49 13.75
CA ARG A 32 -12.26 -5.65 13.55
C ARG A 32 -12.53 -4.85 12.28
N GLU A 33 -12.99 -3.59 12.41
CA GLU A 33 -12.90 -2.63 11.32
C GLU A 33 -11.46 -2.73 10.84
N ALA A 34 -11.28 -3.08 9.58
CA ALA A 34 -9.97 -3.23 8.97
C ALA A 34 -9.27 -1.88 9.08
N ALA A 35 -8.52 -1.69 10.17
CA ALA A 35 -7.63 -0.57 10.36
C ALA A 35 -6.86 -0.41 9.06
N ALA A 36 -6.94 0.78 8.45
CA ALA A 36 -6.46 1.07 7.11
C ALA A 36 -5.04 0.52 6.89
N ARG A 37 -4.94 -0.71 6.35
CA ARG A 37 -3.67 -1.38 6.01
C ARG A 37 -3.24 -0.80 4.68
N THR A 38 -2.25 0.07 4.73
CA THR A 38 -2.05 1.13 3.73
C THR A 38 -0.61 1.24 3.23
N ALA A 39 0.26 0.32 3.66
CA ALA A 39 1.57 0.11 3.04
C ALA A 39 1.50 -1.12 2.12
N THR A 40 1.99 -0.97 0.90
CA THR A 40 2.15 -2.07 -0.07
C THR A 40 3.16 -3.08 0.47
N VAL A 41 2.73 -4.32 0.69
CA VAL A 41 3.60 -5.41 1.15
C VAL A 41 4.50 -5.89 0.01
N ARG A 42 5.80 -5.89 0.25
CA ARG A 42 6.83 -6.42 -0.66
C ARG A 42 7.29 -7.78 -0.14
N TRP A 43 6.93 -8.85 -0.85
CA TRP A 43 7.18 -10.22 -0.40
C TRP A 43 8.09 -10.97 -1.38
N GLY A 44 9.09 -11.71 -0.87
CA GLY A 44 9.94 -12.59 -1.70
C GLY A 44 10.00 -14.04 -1.20
N TYR A 45 9.96 -15.01 -2.12
CA TYR A 45 10.19 -16.42 -1.81
C TYR A 45 11.68 -16.78 -1.92
N TYR A 46 12.27 -17.20 -0.80
CA TYR A 46 13.64 -17.72 -0.75
C TYR A 46 13.65 -19.25 -0.87
N ILE A 47 14.49 -19.81 -1.72
CA ILE A 47 14.60 -21.26 -1.90
C ILE A 47 15.97 -21.79 -1.47
N THR A 48 15.94 -22.73 -0.54
CA THR A 48 17.12 -23.32 0.13
C THR A 48 18.14 -23.94 -0.82
N TYR A 49 17.70 -24.69 -1.82
CA TYR A 49 18.61 -25.41 -2.72
C TYR A 49 19.12 -24.57 -3.89
N ASP A 50 18.70 -23.30 -3.99
CA ASP A 50 19.08 -22.43 -5.10
C ASP A 50 20.09 -21.35 -4.65
N PRO A 51 21.36 -21.45 -5.06
CA PRO A 51 22.38 -20.47 -4.65
C PRO A 51 22.10 -19.06 -5.20
N THR A 52 21.39 -18.93 -6.33
CA THR A 52 20.99 -17.61 -6.86
C THR A 52 19.99 -16.94 -5.92
N SER A 53 19.13 -17.71 -5.26
CA SER A 53 18.17 -17.20 -4.28
C SER A 53 18.86 -16.61 -3.06
N LEU A 54 19.93 -17.24 -2.58
CA LEU A 54 20.73 -16.71 -1.46
C LEU A 54 21.49 -15.44 -1.84
N ALA A 55 22.02 -15.39 -3.07
CA ALA A 55 22.70 -14.20 -3.58
C ALA A 55 21.74 -13.00 -3.65
N THR A 56 20.57 -13.17 -4.26
CA THR A 56 19.53 -12.13 -4.31
C THR A 56 19.05 -11.73 -2.91
N LEU A 57 18.80 -12.70 -2.02
CA LEU A 57 18.38 -12.42 -0.64
C LEU A 57 19.41 -11.51 0.06
N LYS A 58 20.70 -11.84 -0.02
CA LYS A 58 21.77 -11.02 0.59
C LYS A 58 21.85 -9.61 0.00
N ALA A 59 21.57 -9.45 -1.29
CA ALA A 59 21.68 -8.17 -1.98
C ALA A 59 20.45 -7.26 -1.78
N HIS A 60 19.27 -7.84 -1.58
CA HIS A 60 18.01 -7.08 -1.69
C HIS A 60 17.01 -7.28 -0.53
N VAL A 61 17.38 -7.99 0.54
CA VAL A 61 16.49 -8.22 1.70
C VAL A 61 15.93 -6.93 2.30
N ASP A 62 16.70 -5.83 2.28
CA ASP A 62 16.27 -4.52 2.83
C ASP A 62 15.16 -3.84 1.98
N GLN A 63 14.89 -4.35 0.78
CA GLN A 63 13.79 -3.88 -0.07
C GLN A 63 12.49 -4.69 0.12
N LEU A 64 12.50 -5.71 0.99
CA LEU A 64 11.36 -6.58 1.27
C LEU A 64 10.82 -6.35 2.68
N ASP A 65 9.51 -6.53 2.85
CA ASP A 65 8.84 -6.48 4.15
C ASP A 65 8.67 -7.89 4.75
N ILE A 66 8.49 -8.90 3.88
CA ILE A 66 8.31 -10.30 4.25
C ILE A 66 9.18 -11.18 3.34
N VAL A 67 9.88 -12.15 3.95
CA VAL A 67 10.52 -13.25 3.22
C VAL A 67 9.89 -14.57 3.66
N SER A 68 9.50 -15.38 2.66
CA SER A 68 9.07 -16.76 2.87
C SER A 68 10.13 -17.75 2.40
N PRO A 69 10.95 -18.27 3.33
CA PRO A 69 11.86 -19.34 2.99
C PRO A 69 11.13 -20.68 2.81
N TYR A 70 11.46 -21.43 1.76
CA TYR A 70 11.07 -22.83 1.60
C TYR A 70 11.91 -23.72 2.51
N PHE A 71 11.47 -23.84 3.75
CA PHE A 71 12.14 -24.61 4.80
C PHE A 71 11.43 -25.89 5.17
N TYR A 72 10.13 -26.02 4.91
CA TYR A 72 9.34 -27.08 5.52
C TYR A 72 8.50 -27.85 4.52
N ASN A 73 8.46 -29.17 4.70
CA ASN A 73 7.44 -30.04 4.12
C ASN A 73 6.61 -30.67 5.22
N LEU A 74 5.31 -30.78 4.97
CA LEU A 74 4.39 -31.62 5.72
C LEU A 74 4.33 -33.00 5.08
N ASN A 75 4.78 -34.01 5.81
CA ASN A 75 4.76 -35.41 5.37
C ASN A 75 3.37 -36.03 5.57
N ALA A 76 3.12 -37.18 4.91
CA ALA A 76 1.85 -37.91 4.96
C ALA A 76 1.42 -38.33 6.38
N ASP A 77 2.37 -38.52 7.30
CA ASP A 77 2.12 -38.88 8.69
C ASP A 77 1.90 -37.66 9.62
N GLY A 78 1.88 -36.45 9.04
CA GLY A 78 1.75 -35.19 9.77
C GLY A 78 3.05 -34.69 10.42
N THR A 79 4.20 -35.34 10.17
CA THR A 79 5.51 -34.82 10.60
C THR A 79 5.99 -33.69 9.70
N ILE A 80 6.85 -32.82 10.25
CA ILE A 80 7.44 -31.70 9.52
C ILE A 80 8.89 -32.05 9.20
N GLN A 81 9.23 -32.07 7.91
CA GLN A 81 10.60 -32.16 7.45
C GLN A 81 11.21 -30.76 7.37
N ASP A 82 12.42 -30.60 7.91
CA ASP A 82 13.12 -29.31 8.04
C ASP A 82 14.34 -29.24 7.10
N PHE A 83 14.37 -28.19 6.28
CA PHE A 83 15.43 -27.82 5.34
C PHE A 83 16.02 -26.44 5.67
N SER A 84 15.74 -25.90 6.86
CA SER A 84 16.15 -24.56 7.26
C SER A 84 17.64 -24.36 7.17
N GLN A 85 18.02 -23.16 6.72
CA GLN A 85 19.41 -22.77 6.53
C GLN A 85 19.77 -21.61 7.45
N SER A 86 20.71 -21.88 8.36
CA SER A 86 21.17 -20.92 9.35
C SER A 86 21.73 -19.63 8.72
N GLU A 87 22.39 -19.74 7.57
CA GLU A 87 22.93 -18.59 6.85
C GLU A 87 21.81 -17.66 6.36
N ALA A 88 20.80 -18.19 5.67
CA ALA A 88 19.67 -17.40 5.20
C ALA A 88 18.88 -16.79 6.36
N LEU A 89 18.68 -17.55 7.45
CA LEU A 89 18.08 -17.06 8.68
C LEU A 89 18.87 -15.89 9.27
N SER A 90 20.20 -15.98 9.31
CA SER A 90 21.05 -14.90 9.83
C SER A 90 20.91 -13.63 8.99
N VAL A 91 20.87 -13.74 7.67
CA VAL A 91 20.67 -12.60 6.76
C VAL A 91 19.32 -11.92 7.04
N MET A 92 18.22 -12.68 7.06
CA MET A 92 16.89 -12.15 7.30
C MET A 92 16.76 -11.51 8.70
N ARG A 93 17.26 -12.18 9.74
CA ARG A 93 17.22 -11.66 11.12
C ARG A 93 18.04 -10.37 11.28
N LYS A 94 19.19 -10.28 10.62
CA LYS A 94 20.03 -9.08 10.65
C LYS A 94 19.36 -7.90 9.95
N ALA A 95 18.66 -8.14 8.84
CA ALA A 95 17.90 -7.13 8.11
C ALA A 95 16.63 -6.69 8.85
N GLY A 96 16.11 -7.50 9.77
CA GLY A 96 14.88 -7.21 10.49
C GLY A 96 13.61 -7.41 9.66
N VAL A 97 13.72 -8.07 8.49
CA VAL A 97 12.56 -8.45 7.66
C VAL A 97 11.72 -9.49 8.41
N LYS A 98 10.40 -9.48 8.18
CA LYS A 98 9.53 -10.52 8.76
C LYS A 98 9.83 -11.85 8.09
N ILE A 99 10.01 -12.88 8.91
CA ILE A 99 10.28 -14.25 8.45
C ILE A 99 9.01 -15.08 8.62
N VAL A 100 8.41 -15.45 7.49
CA VAL A 100 7.17 -16.24 7.43
C VAL A 100 7.44 -17.50 6.62
N PRO A 101 8.03 -18.55 7.21
CA PRO A 101 8.43 -19.75 6.46
C PRO A 101 7.27 -20.40 5.74
N MET A 102 7.57 -20.92 4.56
CA MET A 102 6.63 -21.66 3.75
C MET A 102 6.66 -23.14 4.15
N ILE A 103 5.48 -23.75 4.25
CA ILE A 103 5.32 -25.20 4.37
C ILE A 103 4.52 -25.75 3.19
N LYS A 104 5.09 -26.74 2.49
CA LYS A 104 4.42 -27.44 1.39
C LYS A 104 3.84 -28.78 1.84
N ASN A 105 2.77 -29.22 1.20
CA ASN A 105 2.25 -30.58 1.38
C ASN A 105 2.99 -31.59 0.50
N VAL A 106 3.53 -32.63 1.13
CA VAL A 106 4.13 -33.79 0.46
C VAL A 106 3.62 -35.02 1.21
N PRO A 107 2.36 -35.40 0.95
CA PRO A 107 1.90 -35.74 -0.40
C PRO A 107 0.85 -34.77 -0.98
N GLN A 108 0.39 -35.05 -2.21
CA GLN A 108 -0.64 -34.31 -2.96
C GLN A 108 -1.90 -35.16 -3.19
N TRP A 109 -3.00 -34.53 -3.61
CA TRP A 109 -4.27 -35.15 -4.00
C TRP A 109 -4.84 -36.11 -2.94
N ASP A 110 -5.28 -37.31 -3.32
CA ASP A 110 -5.88 -38.30 -2.41
C ASP A 110 -4.98 -38.67 -1.23
N ALA A 111 -3.66 -38.69 -1.44
CA ALA A 111 -2.74 -38.94 -0.33
C ALA A 111 -2.66 -37.74 0.64
N PHE A 112 -2.89 -36.52 0.15
CA PHE A 112 -3.01 -35.35 1.01
C PHE A 112 -4.34 -35.32 1.77
N HIS A 113 -5.44 -35.76 1.15
CA HIS A 113 -6.74 -35.92 1.81
C HIS A 113 -6.57 -36.65 3.15
N ASP A 114 -5.90 -37.82 3.11
CA ASP A 114 -5.67 -38.63 4.30
C ASP A 114 -4.91 -37.89 5.40
N THR A 115 -4.05 -36.93 5.05
CA THR A 115 -3.25 -36.14 5.99
C THR A 115 -4.12 -35.17 6.80
N ILE A 116 -5.21 -34.65 6.21
CA ILE A 116 -6.08 -33.65 6.83
C ILE A 116 -7.53 -34.11 7.02
N ALA A 117 -7.87 -35.38 6.76
CA ALA A 117 -9.25 -35.87 6.71
C ALA A 117 -10.06 -35.68 8.02
N THR A 118 -9.44 -35.92 9.18
CA THR A 118 -10.14 -35.84 10.48
C THR A 118 -9.74 -34.60 11.27
N PRO A 119 -10.63 -34.05 12.13
CA PRO A 119 -10.32 -32.92 12.99
C PRO A 119 -9.07 -33.15 13.85
N GLU A 120 -8.88 -34.37 14.35
CA GLU A 120 -7.74 -34.74 15.22
C GLU A 120 -6.41 -34.64 14.46
N LYS A 121 -6.38 -35.05 13.18
CA LYS A 121 -5.19 -34.90 12.34
C LYS A 121 -4.88 -33.42 12.09
N ARG A 122 -5.90 -32.61 11.78
CA ARG A 122 -5.73 -31.17 11.58
C ARG A 122 -5.24 -30.48 12.85
N ASP A 123 -5.82 -30.78 14.01
CA ASP A 123 -5.39 -30.23 15.30
C ASP A 123 -3.94 -30.63 15.62
N ALA A 124 -3.56 -31.89 15.40
CA ALA A 124 -2.19 -32.35 15.62
C ALA A 124 -1.17 -31.60 14.74
N ILE A 125 -1.50 -31.36 13.46
CA ILE A 125 -0.63 -30.59 12.55
C ILE A 125 -0.58 -29.13 12.98
N VAL A 126 -1.72 -28.51 13.33
CA VAL A 126 -1.78 -27.12 13.80
C VAL A 126 -0.91 -26.92 15.03
N GLU A 127 -0.94 -27.84 16.01
CA GLU A 127 -0.05 -27.77 17.18
C GLU A 127 1.43 -27.81 16.80
N ARG A 128 1.81 -28.67 15.85
CA ARG A 128 3.21 -28.72 15.36
C ARG A 128 3.63 -27.42 14.71
N LEU A 129 2.76 -26.80 13.91
CA LEU A 129 3.04 -25.51 13.27
C LEU A 129 3.12 -24.37 14.28
N VAL A 130 2.25 -24.37 15.29
CA VAL A 130 2.30 -23.38 16.38
C VAL A 130 3.63 -23.50 17.13
N ASN A 131 4.05 -24.70 17.48
CA ASN A 131 5.34 -24.94 18.13
C ASN A 131 6.50 -24.51 17.22
N LEU A 132 6.46 -24.88 15.93
CA LEU A 132 7.48 -24.48 14.96
C LEU A 132 7.65 -22.95 14.90
N VAL A 133 6.54 -22.20 14.80
CA VAL A 133 6.55 -20.73 14.74
C VAL A 133 7.07 -20.12 16.04
N THR A 134 6.63 -20.64 17.18
CA THR A 134 6.97 -20.09 18.50
C THR A 134 8.40 -20.41 18.95
N GLU A 135 8.86 -21.65 18.78
CA GLU A 135 10.21 -22.10 19.15
C GLU A 135 11.30 -21.41 18.31
N ASN A 136 11.03 -21.15 17.03
CA ASN A 136 11.96 -20.46 16.14
C ASN A 136 11.76 -18.93 16.10
N ASN A 137 10.80 -18.41 16.87
CA ASN A 137 10.40 -17.01 16.89
C ASN A 137 10.11 -16.44 15.49
N TYR A 138 9.48 -17.21 14.60
CA TYR A 138 9.05 -16.71 13.30
C TYR A 138 7.92 -15.68 13.44
N ASP A 139 7.76 -14.80 12.46
CA ASP A 139 6.71 -13.79 12.46
C ASP A 139 5.35 -14.39 12.06
N GLY A 140 5.35 -15.58 11.48
CA GLY A 140 4.16 -16.35 11.12
C GLY A 140 4.50 -17.62 10.37
N ILE A 141 3.51 -18.19 9.69
CA ILE A 141 3.67 -19.32 8.75
C ILE A 141 2.90 -19.06 7.46
N HIS A 142 3.47 -19.51 6.35
CA HIS A 142 2.87 -19.45 5.02
C HIS A 142 2.49 -20.85 4.56
N ILE A 143 1.19 -21.11 4.40
CA ILE A 143 0.68 -22.41 3.97
C ILE A 143 0.67 -22.46 2.44
N ASP A 144 1.48 -23.34 1.86
CA ASP A 144 1.57 -23.59 0.42
C ASP A 144 1.11 -25.03 0.12
N PHE A 145 -0.14 -25.30 0.46
CA PHE A 145 -0.77 -26.60 0.21
C PHE A 145 -1.39 -26.60 -1.18
N GLU A 146 -0.69 -27.21 -2.13
CA GLU A 146 -1.05 -27.30 -3.54
C GLU A 146 -1.58 -28.68 -3.92
N ALA A 147 -2.20 -28.79 -5.11
CA ALA A 147 -2.76 -30.05 -5.60
C ALA A 147 -3.70 -30.72 -4.58
N VAL A 148 -4.61 -29.93 -4.01
CA VAL A 148 -5.62 -30.37 -3.04
C VAL A 148 -6.91 -30.69 -3.78
N ASN A 149 -7.54 -31.82 -3.45
CA ASN A 149 -8.80 -32.22 -4.09
C ASN A 149 -9.90 -31.18 -3.86
N THR A 150 -10.72 -30.90 -4.88
CA THR A 150 -11.90 -30.02 -4.75
C THR A 150 -12.85 -30.48 -3.65
N SER A 151 -12.97 -31.79 -3.40
CA SER A 151 -13.79 -32.34 -2.30
C SER A 151 -13.28 -31.95 -0.92
N ASP A 152 -12.02 -31.53 -0.80
CA ASP A 152 -11.37 -31.22 0.48
C ASP A 152 -11.42 -29.72 0.81
N ALA A 153 -12.13 -28.92 0.03
CA ALA A 153 -12.22 -27.47 0.22
C ALA A 153 -12.62 -27.06 1.64
N ALA A 154 -13.61 -27.76 2.21
CA ALA A 154 -14.05 -27.53 3.59
C ALA A 154 -12.99 -27.95 4.63
N LEU A 155 -12.22 -29.00 4.35
CA LEU A 155 -11.16 -29.49 5.23
C LEU A 155 -9.96 -28.52 5.25
N LEU A 156 -9.58 -28.00 4.08
CA LEU A 156 -8.53 -26.99 3.94
C LEU A 156 -8.92 -25.68 4.65
N THR A 157 -10.18 -25.26 4.51
CA THR A 157 -10.69 -24.06 5.19
C THR A 157 -10.73 -24.23 6.71
N ASP A 158 -11.23 -25.37 7.21
CA ASP A 158 -11.24 -25.70 8.65
C ASP A 158 -9.80 -25.79 9.22
N PHE A 159 -8.85 -26.32 8.45
CA PHE A 159 -7.43 -26.30 8.82
C PHE A 159 -6.92 -24.88 9.00
N GLN A 160 -7.18 -23.99 8.04
CA GLN A 160 -6.70 -22.61 8.08
C GLN A 160 -7.34 -21.82 9.24
N GLU A 161 -8.64 -22.02 9.50
CA GLU A 161 -9.35 -21.38 10.61
C GLU A 161 -8.78 -21.81 11.97
N ARG A 162 -8.49 -23.11 12.14
CA ARG A 162 -7.85 -23.64 13.37
C ARG A 162 -6.46 -23.03 13.58
N LEU A 163 -5.67 -22.94 12.51
CA LEU A 163 -4.33 -22.35 12.57
C LEU A 163 -4.39 -20.87 12.97
N ALA A 164 -5.24 -20.09 12.30
CA ALA A 164 -5.49 -18.68 12.61
C ALA A 164 -5.92 -18.47 14.06
N LYS A 165 -6.86 -19.27 14.56
CA LYS A 165 -7.35 -19.21 15.95
C LYS A 165 -6.23 -19.40 16.98
N ARG A 166 -5.16 -20.13 16.63
CA ARG A 166 -4.02 -20.39 17.51
C ARG A 166 -2.90 -19.37 17.40
N LEU A 167 -2.63 -18.87 16.19
CA LEU A 167 -1.50 -17.97 15.94
C LEU A 167 -1.85 -16.48 16.08
N HIS A 168 -3.07 -16.05 15.72
CA HIS A 168 -3.46 -14.64 15.83
C HIS A 168 -3.39 -14.08 17.26
N PRO A 169 -3.83 -14.79 18.32
CA PRO A 169 -3.69 -14.29 19.70
C PRO A 169 -2.23 -14.10 20.14
N LEU A 170 -1.28 -14.77 19.46
CA LEU A 170 0.15 -14.65 19.70
C LEU A 170 0.80 -13.54 18.86
N GLY A 171 0.01 -12.78 18.10
CA GLY A 171 0.50 -11.75 17.18
C GLY A 171 1.26 -12.30 15.98
N LYS A 172 1.08 -13.58 15.64
CA LYS A 172 1.76 -14.25 14.53
C LYS A 172 0.89 -14.23 13.27
N LEU A 173 1.51 -14.01 12.12
CA LEU A 173 0.85 -13.99 10.82
C LEU A 173 0.41 -15.39 10.40
N VAL A 174 -0.79 -15.47 9.83
CA VAL A 174 -1.29 -16.67 9.14
C VAL A 174 -1.62 -16.31 7.71
N THR A 175 -0.93 -16.94 6.77
CA THR A 175 -1.00 -16.61 5.35
C THR A 175 -1.03 -17.86 4.49
N GLN A 176 -1.49 -17.72 3.24
CA GLN A 176 -1.67 -18.87 2.36
C GLN A 176 -1.45 -18.49 0.89
N ALA A 177 -0.79 -19.38 0.14
CA ALA A 177 -0.77 -19.36 -1.32
C ALA A 177 -1.99 -20.09 -1.86
N ILE A 178 -2.65 -19.51 -2.87
CA ILE A 178 -3.79 -20.14 -3.54
C ILE A 178 -3.65 -20.05 -5.06
N ALA A 179 -4.17 -21.06 -5.77
CA ALA A 179 -4.17 -21.07 -7.23
C ALA A 179 -5.03 -19.94 -7.81
N ALA A 180 -4.54 -19.28 -8.86
CA ALA A 180 -5.28 -18.23 -9.57
C ALA A 180 -6.56 -18.76 -10.25
N ARG A 181 -7.63 -17.97 -10.15
CA ARG A 181 -8.94 -18.23 -10.76
C ARG A 181 -9.50 -16.96 -11.35
N THR A 182 -10.36 -17.10 -12.36
CA THR A 182 -11.10 -15.99 -12.99
C THR A 182 -12.62 -16.13 -12.86
N SER A 183 -13.10 -17.23 -12.28
CA SER A 183 -14.53 -17.47 -12.02
C SER A 183 -14.72 -18.53 -10.92
N ASP A 184 -15.98 -18.68 -10.47
CA ASP A 184 -16.36 -19.71 -9.50
C ASP A 184 -16.42 -21.13 -10.11
N ALA A 185 -16.25 -21.28 -11.42
CA ALA A 185 -16.14 -22.60 -12.02
C ALA A 185 -14.96 -23.35 -11.38
N PRO A 186 -15.19 -24.52 -10.77
CA PRO A 186 -14.11 -25.26 -10.12
C PRO A 186 -13.16 -25.81 -11.18
N THR A 187 -11.87 -25.75 -10.89
CA THR A 187 -10.81 -26.42 -11.66
C THR A 187 -10.17 -27.47 -10.77
N ALA A 188 -9.48 -28.45 -11.36
CA ALA A 188 -8.75 -29.44 -10.58
C ALA A 188 -7.70 -28.79 -9.65
N TRP A 189 -6.99 -27.76 -10.15
CA TRP A 189 -5.93 -27.10 -9.40
C TRP A 189 -6.43 -26.05 -8.40
N GLY A 190 -7.57 -25.40 -8.68
CA GLY A 190 -8.07 -24.26 -7.90
C GLY A 190 -9.36 -24.51 -7.11
N GLY A 191 -9.99 -25.68 -7.28
CA GLY A 191 -11.31 -25.98 -6.73
C GLY A 191 -11.36 -26.09 -5.20
N ALA A 192 -10.23 -26.39 -4.55
CA ALA A 192 -10.15 -26.52 -3.10
C ALA A 192 -10.12 -25.17 -2.34
N TYR A 193 -9.84 -24.05 -3.02
CA TYR A 193 -9.67 -22.76 -2.35
C TYR A 193 -10.97 -21.96 -2.34
N ASP A 194 -11.58 -21.84 -1.16
CA ASP A 194 -12.68 -20.89 -0.91
C ASP A 194 -12.10 -19.48 -0.72
N TYR A 195 -12.02 -18.71 -1.79
CA TYR A 195 -11.45 -17.36 -1.78
C TYR A 195 -12.08 -16.46 -0.71
N LYS A 196 -13.40 -16.57 -0.48
CA LYS A 196 -14.09 -15.69 0.47
C LYS A 196 -13.76 -16.07 1.90
N ALA A 197 -13.82 -17.36 2.22
CA ALA A 197 -13.49 -17.84 3.57
C ALA A 197 -12.00 -17.61 3.87
N LEU A 198 -11.11 -17.99 2.95
CA LEU A 198 -9.67 -17.84 3.13
C LEU A 198 -9.24 -16.37 3.20
N GLY A 199 -9.88 -15.48 2.44
CA GLY A 199 -9.65 -14.03 2.53
C GLY A 199 -10.14 -13.37 3.83
N ALA A 200 -11.05 -14.01 4.56
CA ALA A 200 -11.49 -13.57 5.88
C ALA A 200 -10.64 -14.14 7.02
N ILE A 201 -10.01 -15.30 6.80
CA ILE A 201 -9.18 -16.00 7.79
C ILE A 201 -7.74 -15.47 7.78
N ASN A 202 -7.13 -15.31 6.60
CA ASN A 202 -5.71 -15.00 6.49
C ASN A 202 -5.40 -13.51 6.67
N ASP A 203 -4.21 -13.22 7.19
CA ASP A 203 -3.65 -11.86 7.16
C ASP A 203 -3.35 -11.42 5.72
N TYR A 204 -2.80 -12.35 4.92
CA TYR A 204 -2.50 -12.17 3.51
C TYR A 204 -2.76 -13.47 2.74
N VAL A 205 -3.30 -13.33 1.53
CA VAL A 205 -3.46 -14.40 0.57
C VAL A 205 -2.61 -14.07 -0.66
N VAL A 206 -1.64 -14.92 -0.96
CA VAL A 206 -0.84 -14.83 -2.19
C VAL A 206 -1.58 -15.59 -3.29
N VAL A 207 -2.15 -14.88 -4.26
CA VAL A 207 -2.74 -15.56 -5.43
C VAL A 207 -1.65 -15.78 -6.46
N MET A 208 -1.38 -17.05 -6.78
CA MET A 208 -0.36 -17.47 -7.74
C MET A 208 -0.81 -17.16 -9.17
N ALA A 209 -0.79 -15.88 -9.55
CA ALA A 209 -1.19 -15.37 -10.86
C ALA A 209 -0.09 -15.57 -11.91
N TYR A 210 0.38 -16.81 -12.03
CA TYR A 210 1.37 -17.29 -12.98
C TYR A 210 1.08 -18.74 -13.35
N ASP A 211 1.93 -19.33 -14.21
CA ASP A 211 1.74 -20.64 -14.82
C ASP A 211 0.43 -20.75 -15.64
N TYR A 212 0.00 -19.64 -16.25
CA TYR A 212 -1.06 -19.67 -17.29
C TYR A 212 -0.62 -20.54 -18.47
N HIS A 213 0.63 -20.33 -18.91
CA HIS A 213 1.41 -21.31 -19.65
C HIS A 213 2.48 -21.88 -18.71
N TYR A 214 2.55 -23.20 -18.61
CA TYR A 214 3.43 -23.93 -17.69
C TYR A 214 4.21 -25.01 -18.43
N ALA A 215 5.18 -25.64 -17.76
CA ALA A 215 6.09 -26.61 -18.39
C ALA A 215 5.39 -27.74 -19.17
N GLY A 216 4.28 -28.27 -18.66
CA GLY A 216 3.50 -29.33 -19.33
C GLY A 216 2.44 -28.81 -20.31
N GLY A 217 2.27 -27.50 -20.41
CA GLY A 217 1.29 -26.85 -21.27
C GLY A 217 1.85 -26.41 -22.63
N SER A 218 1.03 -25.69 -23.40
CA SER A 218 1.47 -25.08 -24.65
C SER A 218 2.41 -23.89 -24.40
N PRO A 219 3.32 -23.57 -25.36
CA PRO A 219 4.14 -22.37 -25.29
C PRO A 219 3.30 -21.09 -25.17
N GLY A 220 3.80 -20.13 -24.40
CA GLY A 220 3.18 -18.82 -24.23
C GLY A 220 3.65 -18.10 -22.96
N PRO A 221 3.15 -16.87 -22.72
CA PRO A 221 3.52 -16.06 -21.56
C PRO A 221 3.14 -16.77 -20.25
N VAL A 222 4.04 -16.76 -19.26
CA VAL A 222 3.79 -17.40 -17.96
C VAL A 222 2.68 -16.68 -17.18
N ALA A 223 2.66 -15.35 -17.23
CA ALA A 223 1.68 -14.50 -16.56
C ALA A 223 1.22 -13.34 -17.47
N PRO A 224 0.43 -13.60 -18.52
CA PRO A 224 -0.01 -12.57 -19.45
C PRO A 224 -0.89 -11.54 -18.73
N LEU A 225 -0.57 -10.25 -18.87
CA LEU A 225 -1.23 -9.17 -18.11
C LEU A 225 -2.76 -9.12 -18.30
N PRO A 226 -3.34 -9.37 -19.50
CA PRO A 226 -4.80 -9.44 -19.65
C PRO A 226 -5.46 -10.51 -18.77
N TRP A 227 -4.81 -11.68 -18.65
CA TRP A 227 -5.30 -12.75 -17.77
C TRP A 227 -5.09 -12.40 -16.29
N VAL A 228 -3.93 -11.84 -15.95
CA VAL A 228 -3.67 -11.37 -14.57
C VAL A 228 -4.72 -10.34 -14.14
N ARG A 229 -5.13 -9.42 -15.03
CA ARG A 229 -6.22 -8.48 -14.75
C ARG A 229 -7.54 -9.19 -14.43
N ASN A 230 -7.89 -10.25 -15.17
CA ASN A 230 -9.09 -11.06 -14.87
C ASN A 230 -8.99 -11.77 -13.51
N VAL A 231 -7.80 -12.28 -13.15
CA VAL A 231 -7.54 -12.86 -11.82
C VAL A 231 -7.74 -11.81 -10.74
N VAL A 232 -7.21 -10.60 -10.95
CA VAL A 232 -7.36 -9.47 -10.01
C VAL A 232 -8.83 -9.09 -9.83
N THR A 233 -9.56 -8.91 -10.93
CA THR A 233 -11.00 -8.60 -10.90
C THR A 233 -11.80 -9.66 -10.14
N TYR A 234 -11.56 -10.94 -10.43
CA TYR A 234 -12.24 -12.04 -9.75
C TYR A 234 -11.91 -12.07 -8.25
N THR A 235 -10.63 -11.99 -7.89
CA THR A 235 -10.16 -12.05 -6.49
C THR A 235 -10.76 -10.93 -5.65
N LYS A 236 -10.75 -9.69 -6.17
CA LYS A 236 -11.35 -8.52 -5.50
C LYS A 236 -12.86 -8.66 -5.28
N SER A 237 -13.55 -9.46 -6.11
CA SER A 237 -14.98 -9.76 -5.91
C SER A 237 -15.24 -10.79 -4.79
N ARG A 238 -14.19 -11.39 -4.24
CA ARG A 238 -14.26 -12.48 -3.24
C ARG A 238 -13.60 -12.13 -1.91
N MET A 239 -12.58 -11.27 -1.88
CA MET A 239 -11.88 -10.86 -0.67
C MET A 239 -11.45 -9.37 -0.69
N PRO A 240 -11.18 -8.76 0.48
CA PRO A 240 -10.66 -7.38 0.53
C PRO A 240 -9.34 -7.24 -0.23
N ALA A 241 -9.21 -6.16 -1.01
CA ALA A 241 -8.01 -5.91 -1.81
C ALA A 241 -6.73 -5.83 -0.94
N ALA A 242 -6.83 -5.27 0.26
CA ALA A 242 -5.72 -5.18 1.22
C ALA A 242 -5.20 -6.53 1.75
N THR A 243 -5.99 -7.61 1.64
CA THR A 243 -5.58 -8.98 1.99
C THR A 243 -4.89 -9.69 0.82
N PHE A 244 -5.19 -9.29 -0.41
CA PHE A 244 -4.71 -9.94 -1.62
C PHE A 244 -3.32 -9.43 -2.02
N LEU A 245 -2.35 -10.35 -2.06
CA LEU A 245 -1.02 -10.13 -2.64
C LEU A 245 -0.94 -10.80 -4.02
N LEU A 246 -0.53 -10.02 -5.03
CA LEU A 246 -0.36 -10.51 -6.40
C LEU A 246 0.93 -11.34 -6.51
N GLY A 247 0.81 -12.65 -6.68
CA GLY A 247 1.94 -13.52 -6.99
C GLY A 247 2.47 -13.23 -8.39
N MET A 248 3.77 -12.98 -8.50
CA MET A 248 4.45 -12.65 -9.76
C MET A 248 5.61 -13.60 -10.02
N PRO A 249 5.72 -14.19 -11.22
CA PRO A 249 6.83 -15.03 -11.58
C PRO A 249 8.06 -14.17 -11.90
N LEU A 250 9.25 -14.60 -11.48
CA LEU A 250 10.54 -14.03 -11.88
C LEU A 250 11.26 -14.93 -12.90
N TYR A 251 10.56 -15.92 -13.43
CA TYR A 251 11.08 -16.95 -14.32
C TYR A 251 10.21 -17.05 -15.58
N GLY A 252 10.74 -17.78 -16.55
CA GLY A 252 10.05 -18.17 -17.77
C GLY A 252 10.10 -19.67 -18.02
N TYR A 253 9.70 -20.06 -19.23
CA TYR A 253 9.92 -21.41 -19.73
C TYR A 253 10.48 -21.39 -21.15
N ASN A 254 11.28 -22.40 -21.46
CA ASN A 254 11.80 -22.72 -22.79
C ASN A 254 11.17 -24.03 -23.27
N TRP A 255 10.32 -23.94 -24.29
CA TRP A 255 9.69 -25.08 -24.94
C TRP A 255 10.46 -25.47 -26.20
N ASP A 256 10.77 -26.76 -26.32
CA ASP A 256 11.13 -27.36 -27.61
C ASP A 256 9.82 -27.60 -28.39
N VAL A 257 9.58 -26.76 -29.41
CA VAL A 257 8.35 -26.84 -30.22
C VAL A 257 8.46 -27.85 -31.36
N THR A 258 9.66 -28.38 -31.61
CA THR A 258 9.90 -29.45 -32.59
C THR A 258 9.53 -30.80 -31.99
N GLU A 259 10.11 -31.16 -30.84
CA GLU A 259 9.87 -32.42 -30.16
C GLU A 259 8.68 -32.38 -29.19
N LYS A 260 8.20 -31.20 -28.83
CA LYS A 260 7.06 -31.00 -27.91
C LYS A 260 7.28 -31.65 -26.54
N ARG A 261 8.52 -31.63 -26.07
CA ARG A 261 8.88 -32.07 -24.73
C ARG A 261 8.39 -31.04 -23.69
N PRO A 262 8.17 -31.44 -22.43
CA PRO A 262 7.90 -30.50 -21.35
C PRO A 262 8.97 -29.41 -21.30
N ALA A 263 8.53 -28.17 -21.12
CA ALA A 263 9.40 -27.01 -21.09
C ALA A 263 10.36 -27.06 -19.89
N THR A 264 11.48 -26.38 -20.01
CA THR A 264 12.42 -26.16 -18.91
C THR A 264 12.27 -24.75 -18.37
N SER A 265 12.30 -24.57 -17.05
CA SER A 265 12.29 -23.24 -16.44
C SER A 265 13.54 -22.46 -16.86
N VAL A 266 13.38 -21.19 -17.20
CA VAL A 266 14.46 -20.29 -17.60
C VAL A 266 14.48 -19.06 -16.69
N ARG A 267 15.67 -18.70 -16.20
CA ARG A 267 15.91 -17.43 -15.52
C ARG A 267 16.17 -16.32 -16.52
N TYR A 268 16.10 -15.07 -16.07
CA TYR A 268 16.41 -13.93 -16.94
C TYR A 268 17.82 -14.01 -17.55
N ASP A 269 18.86 -14.27 -16.75
CA ASP A 269 20.25 -14.37 -17.23
C ASP A 269 20.42 -15.46 -18.30
N GLN A 270 19.73 -16.58 -18.14
CA GLN A 270 19.70 -17.67 -19.12
C GLN A 270 18.98 -17.27 -20.41
N ALA A 271 17.87 -16.53 -20.31
CA ALA A 271 17.19 -16.00 -21.49
C ALA A 271 18.08 -15.00 -22.25
N GLN A 272 18.81 -14.13 -21.55
CA GLN A 272 19.77 -13.22 -22.18
C GLN A 272 20.92 -13.98 -22.87
N ALA A 273 21.42 -15.05 -22.25
CA ALA A 273 22.44 -15.91 -22.85
C ALA A 273 21.95 -16.62 -24.13
N LEU A 274 20.67 -17.03 -24.17
CA LEU A 274 20.05 -17.59 -25.37
C LEU A 274 19.88 -16.52 -26.46
N LEU A 275 19.46 -15.31 -26.11
CA LEU A 275 19.27 -14.20 -27.06
C LEU A 275 20.59 -13.76 -27.73
N ALA A 276 21.71 -13.91 -27.04
CA ALA A 276 23.04 -13.60 -27.57
C ALA A 276 23.55 -14.60 -28.63
N ARG A 277 22.88 -15.75 -28.81
CA ARG A 277 23.26 -16.75 -29.82
C ARG A 277 22.95 -16.26 -31.25
N THR A 278 23.80 -16.62 -32.21
CA THR A 278 23.57 -16.29 -33.63
C THR A 278 22.28 -16.92 -34.13
N GLY A 279 21.39 -16.10 -34.71
CA GLY A 279 20.11 -16.55 -35.27
C GLY A 279 18.93 -16.55 -34.29
N ALA A 280 19.16 -16.27 -33.00
CA ALA A 280 18.07 -16.03 -32.06
C ALA A 280 17.34 -14.72 -32.40
N GLN A 281 16.02 -14.71 -32.20
CA GLN A 281 15.17 -13.53 -32.34
C GLN A 281 14.45 -13.30 -31.03
N GLY A 282 14.34 -12.05 -30.60
CA GLY A 282 13.61 -11.67 -29.40
C GLY A 282 12.73 -10.46 -29.62
N GLY A 283 11.74 -10.31 -28.75
CA GLY A 283 10.82 -9.19 -28.77
C GLY A 283 10.08 -9.03 -27.45
N TYR A 284 9.25 -8.01 -27.39
CA TYR A 284 8.34 -7.77 -26.27
C TYR A 284 6.92 -7.71 -26.81
N ASP A 285 6.04 -8.57 -26.29
CA ASP A 285 4.62 -8.50 -26.63
C ASP A 285 3.95 -7.43 -25.75
N THR A 286 3.55 -6.31 -26.36
CA THR A 286 2.92 -5.19 -25.65
C THR A 286 1.48 -5.46 -25.23
N THR A 287 0.83 -6.49 -25.77
CA THR A 287 -0.52 -6.89 -25.36
C THR A 287 -0.46 -7.78 -24.12
N GLN A 288 0.43 -8.78 -24.15
CA GLN A 288 0.64 -9.69 -23.04
C GLN A 288 1.52 -9.07 -21.94
N GLN A 289 2.29 -8.04 -22.27
CA GLN A 289 3.30 -7.41 -21.42
C GLN A 289 4.32 -8.45 -20.95
N THR A 290 4.96 -9.13 -21.91
CA THR A 290 5.91 -10.22 -21.63
C THR A 290 6.96 -10.29 -22.74
N PRO A 291 8.26 -10.38 -22.42
CA PRO A 291 9.30 -10.65 -23.40
C PRO A 291 9.27 -12.10 -23.87
N TRP A 292 9.69 -12.30 -25.11
CA TRP A 292 9.83 -13.61 -25.72
C TRP A 292 11.10 -13.69 -26.56
N LEU A 293 11.58 -14.91 -26.78
CA LEU A 293 12.59 -15.19 -27.80
C LEU A 293 12.36 -16.55 -28.47
N ARG A 294 12.91 -16.71 -29.67
CA ARG A 294 12.92 -17.94 -30.44
C ARG A 294 14.31 -18.19 -30.97
N TYR A 295 14.73 -19.45 -30.96
CA TYR A 295 16.02 -19.86 -31.52
C TYR A 295 15.93 -21.29 -32.05
N THR A 296 16.95 -21.70 -32.82
CA THR A 296 17.15 -23.09 -33.22
C THR A 296 18.41 -23.60 -32.51
N ASP A 297 18.32 -24.76 -31.87
CA ASP A 297 19.47 -25.38 -31.21
C ASP A 297 20.41 -26.09 -32.21
N ASP A 298 21.51 -26.66 -31.71
CA ASP A 298 22.52 -27.30 -32.55
C ASP A 298 22.01 -28.60 -33.20
N ASP A 299 20.96 -29.20 -32.66
CA ASP A 299 20.29 -30.40 -33.19
C ASP A 299 19.21 -30.04 -34.23
N GLY A 300 18.97 -28.75 -34.47
CA GLY A 300 18.00 -28.24 -35.43
C GLY A 300 16.58 -28.11 -34.87
N HIS A 301 16.39 -28.27 -33.56
CA HIS A 301 15.08 -28.10 -32.91
C HIS A 301 14.77 -26.63 -32.70
N GLN A 302 13.52 -26.27 -32.94
CA GLN A 302 13.02 -24.92 -32.73
C GLN A 302 12.55 -24.77 -31.29
N HIS A 303 12.92 -23.65 -30.69
CA HIS A 303 12.57 -23.29 -29.34
C HIS A 303 11.76 -22.00 -29.29
N GLU A 304 10.78 -21.96 -28.40
CA GLU A 304 10.04 -20.76 -28.01
C GLU A 304 10.18 -20.54 -26.52
N VAL A 305 10.59 -19.32 -26.15
CA VAL A 305 10.89 -18.95 -24.77
C VAL A 305 10.07 -17.72 -24.41
N TRP A 306 9.35 -17.79 -23.30
CA TRP A 306 8.67 -16.66 -22.69
C TRP A 306 9.22 -16.51 -21.27
N TYR A 307 9.59 -15.29 -20.90
CA TYR A 307 10.24 -15.00 -19.62
C TYR A 307 9.78 -13.66 -19.07
N GLU A 308 10.33 -13.23 -17.94
CA GLU A 308 9.98 -11.97 -17.28
C GLU A 308 11.21 -11.06 -17.24
N ASN A 309 11.00 -9.76 -17.37
CA ASN A 309 12.03 -8.72 -17.23
C ASN A 309 11.50 -7.54 -16.42
N ALA A 310 12.32 -6.51 -16.19
CA ALA A 310 11.89 -5.34 -15.42
C ALA A 310 10.64 -4.66 -16.01
N THR A 311 10.49 -4.62 -17.34
CA THR A 311 9.31 -4.01 -18.00
C THR A 311 8.03 -4.80 -17.74
N SER A 312 8.06 -6.14 -17.87
CA SER A 312 6.88 -6.98 -17.63
C SER A 312 6.49 -7.04 -16.15
N ILE A 313 7.49 -6.98 -15.24
CA ILE A 313 7.24 -6.88 -13.80
C ILE A 313 6.68 -5.50 -13.44
N ARG A 314 7.23 -4.40 -13.98
CA ARG A 314 6.68 -3.04 -13.80
C ARG A 314 5.20 -3.01 -14.16
N ALA A 315 4.81 -3.57 -15.32
CA ALA A 315 3.41 -3.56 -15.74
C ALA A 315 2.46 -4.29 -14.76
N LYS A 316 2.95 -5.35 -14.09
CA LYS A 316 2.19 -6.09 -13.07
C LYS A 316 2.18 -5.35 -11.72
N LEU A 317 3.28 -4.69 -11.35
CA LEU A 317 3.35 -3.81 -10.19
C LEU A 317 2.42 -2.60 -10.37
N ASP A 318 2.37 -2.01 -11.56
CA ASP A 318 1.45 -0.92 -11.89
C ASP A 318 0.00 -1.39 -11.83
N LEU A 319 -0.33 -2.58 -12.35
CA LEU A 319 -1.67 -3.15 -12.17
C LEU A 319 -2.05 -3.32 -10.69
N MET A 320 -1.12 -3.81 -9.86
CA MET A 320 -1.32 -3.90 -8.41
C MET A 320 -1.53 -2.51 -7.79
N LEU A 321 -0.75 -1.52 -8.23
CA LEU A 321 -0.87 -0.12 -7.85
C LEU A 321 -2.12 0.57 -8.41
N ASP A 322 -2.73 0.10 -9.47
CA ASP A 322 -3.98 0.66 -9.98
C ASP A 322 -5.18 0.04 -9.24
N GLU A 323 -5.08 -1.23 -8.88
CA GLU A 323 -6.21 -2.03 -8.40
C GLU A 323 -6.38 -2.08 -6.86
N GLY A 324 -5.49 -1.46 -6.10
CA GLY A 324 -5.66 -1.29 -4.65
C GLY A 324 -5.21 -2.50 -3.85
N LEU A 325 -4.35 -3.34 -4.42
CA LEU A 325 -3.98 -4.61 -3.80
C LEU A 325 -3.07 -4.39 -2.59
N GLY A 326 -3.08 -5.35 -1.66
CA GLY A 326 -2.28 -5.31 -0.45
C GLY A 326 -0.77 -5.38 -0.70
N GLY A 327 -0.35 -5.84 -1.88
CA GLY A 327 1.06 -5.95 -2.26
C GLY A 327 1.30 -7.02 -3.32
N PHE A 328 2.55 -7.48 -3.41
CA PHE A 328 2.98 -8.53 -4.34
C PHE A 328 3.84 -9.58 -3.62
N ALA A 329 3.97 -10.75 -4.25
CA ALA A 329 4.93 -11.78 -3.83
C ALA A 329 5.70 -12.35 -5.03
N PHE A 330 7.03 -12.29 -4.97
CA PHE A 330 7.91 -12.75 -6.05
C PHE A 330 8.27 -14.24 -5.92
N TRP A 331 7.85 -15.02 -6.90
CA TRP A 331 8.30 -16.40 -7.11
C TRP A 331 9.29 -16.47 -8.29
N ARG A 332 10.59 -16.62 -8.06
CA ARG A 332 11.29 -16.67 -6.77
C ARG A 332 12.59 -15.89 -6.86
N LEU A 333 13.11 -15.48 -5.71
CA LEU A 333 14.36 -14.73 -5.63
C LEU A 333 15.49 -15.51 -6.31
N GLY A 334 16.29 -14.82 -7.12
CA GLY A 334 17.43 -15.36 -7.87
C GLY A 334 17.19 -15.55 -9.36
N HIS A 335 15.96 -15.41 -9.84
CA HIS A 335 15.57 -15.69 -11.23
C HIS A 335 15.34 -14.42 -12.06
N GLU A 336 15.22 -13.29 -11.38
CA GLU A 336 14.84 -12.00 -11.94
C GLU A 336 15.88 -11.36 -12.86
N ASP A 337 15.39 -10.45 -13.70
CA ASP A 337 16.18 -9.34 -14.23
C ASP A 337 16.66 -8.47 -13.05
N PRO A 338 17.96 -8.18 -12.89
CA PRO A 338 18.45 -7.32 -11.81
C PRO A 338 17.73 -5.97 -11.72
N ALA A 339 17.26 -5.41 -12.84
CA ALA A 339 16.53 -4.15 -12.88
C ALA A 339 15.12 -4.24 -12.26
N VAL A 340 14.61 -5.43 -11.93
CA VAL A 340 13.37 -5.58 -11.15
C VAL A 340 13.51 -4.90 -9.78
N TRP A 341 14.70 -4.88 -9.19
CA TRP A 341 14.91 -4.24 -7.91
C TRP A 341 14.82 -2.71 -7.97
N ASP A 342 15.09 -2.11 -9.13
CA ASP A 342 14.82 -0.68 -9.33
C ASP A 342 13.30 -0.41 -9.33
N GLU A 343 12.50 -1.34 -9.83
CA GLU A 343 11.04 -1.26 -9.77
C GLU A 343 10.49 -1.43 -8.35
N VAL A 344 11.11 -2.29 -7.54
CA VAL A 344 10.76 -2.42 -6.12
C VAL A 344 11.16 -1.15 -5.37
N ALA A 345 12.35 -0.61 -5.62
CA ALA A 345 12.82 0.63 -5.02
C ALA A 345 11.92 1.82 -5.38
N ARG A 346 11.37 1.87 -6.60
CA ARG A 346 10.38 2.87 -7.02
C ARG A 346 9.12 2.89 -6.14
N LEU A 347 8.77 1.76 -5.52
CA LEU A 347 7.62 1.68 -4.60
C LEU A 347 7.90 2.33 -3.24
N ALA A 348 9.18 2.53 -2.88
CA ALA A 348 9.57 3.30 -1.70
C ALA A 348 9.51 4.80 -2.01
N THR A 349 8.34 5.41 -1.81
CA THR A 349 8.11 6.84 -2.05
C THR A 349 8.23 7.64 -0.75
N PRO A 350 8.41 8.97 -0.81
CA PRO A 350 8.31 9.83 0.37
C PRO A 350 6.95 9.74 1.09
N ALA A 351 5.90 9.24 0.43
CA ALA A 351 4.60 8.95 1.03
C ALA A 351 4.48 7.54 1.63
N THR A 352 5.59 6.82 1.78
CA THR A 352 5.61 5.57 2.52
C THR A 352 5.32 5.88 3.99
N ARG A 353 4.27 5.29 4.54
CA ARG A 353 3.86 5.50 5.94
C ARG A 353 4.95 5.07 6.92
N VAL A 354 5.14 5.86 7.97
CA VAL A 354 6.11 5.57 9.03
C VAL A 354 5.47 4.84 10.20
N PRO A 355 6.23 4.01 10.95
CA PRO A 355 5.72 3.39 12.18
C PRO A 355 5.28 4.45 13.20
N PRO A 356 4.19 4.20 13.96
CA PRO A 356 3.71 5.14 14.97
C PRO A 356 4.74 5.33 16.09
N PHE A 357 4.88 6.56 16.57
CA PHE A 357 5.75 6.88 17.70
C PHE A 357 5.11 7.92 18.65
N PRO A 358 5.51 7.94 19.94
CA PRO A 358 5.02 8.95 20.88
C PRO A 358 5.41 10.36 20.47
N ALA A 359 4.47 11.29 20.58
CA ALA A 359 4.72 12.71 20.35
C ALA A 359 5.74 13.26 21.37
N THR A 360 6.58 14.17 20.91
CA THR A 360 7.57 14.91 21.70
C THR A 360 7.50 16.39 21.30
N PRO A 361 8.18 17.31 22.00
CA PRO A 361 8.27 18.71 21.54
C PRO A 361 8.77 18.84 20.10
N ASP A 362 9.67 17.94 19.69
CA ASP A 362 10.36 18.00 18.39
C ASP A 362 9.65 17.24 17.27
N ARG A 363 8.74 16.32 17.58
CA ARG A 363 8.07 15.50 16.55
C ARG A 363 6.70 15.00 16.95
N VAL A 364 5.83 14.86 15.97
CA VAL A 364 4.44 14.37 16.14
C VAL A 364 4.09 13.42 14.99
N TYR A 365 3.38 12.34 15.32
CA TYR A 365 2.86 11.36 14.36
C TYR A 365 1.36 11.55 14.18
N PHE A 366 0.89 11.47 12.93
CA PHE A 366 -0.52 11.62 12.54
C PHE A 366 -1.08 10.27 12.10
N PRO A 367 -1.91 9.60 12.93
CA PRO A 367 -2.50 8.30 12.56
C PRO A 367 -3.43 8.37 11.35
N GLU A 368 -3.98 9.54 11.04
CA GLU A 368 -4.90 9.77 9.92
C GLU A 368 -4.24 9.48 8.57
N THR A 369 -2.99 9.92 8.41
CA THR A 369 -2.23 9.74 7.17
C THR A 369 -1.10 8.72 7.29
N GLY A 370 -0.63 8.41 8.51
CA GLY A 370 0.52 7.54 8.75
C GLY A 370 1.86 8.24 8.58
N HIS A 371 1.87 9.57 8.70
CA HIS A 371 3.04 10.43 8.49
C HIS A 371 3.38 11.25 9.72
N SER A 372 4.56 11.86 9.70
CA SER A 372 5.04 12.65 10.83
C SER A 372 5.49 14.05 10.47
N LEU A 373 5.53 14.92 11.48
CA LEU A 373 6.22 16.20 11.41
C LEU A 373 7.34 16.24 12.43
N ALA A 374 8.46 16.83 12.04
CA ALA A 374 9.60 17.01 12.91
C ALA A 374 10.16 18.44 12.83
N TYR A 375 10.83 18.85 13.91
CA TYR A 375 11.69 20.02 14.01
C TYR A 375 11.13 21.29 13.33
N GLY A 376 11.79 21.77 12.27
CA GLY A 376 11.49 23.03 11.60
C GLY A 376 10.10 23.06 11.00
N PHE A 377 9.72 22.05 10.22
CA PHE A 377 8.41 21.97 9.60
C PHE A 377 7.28 21.77 10.61
N LYS A 378 7.51 21.00 11.69
CA LYS A 378 6.56 20.95 12.81
C LYS A 378 6.32 22.33 13.41
N GLY A 379 7.41 23.04 13.76
CA GLY A 379 7.30 24.37 14.36
C GLY A 379 6.63 25.38 13.42
N TYR A 380 6.94 25.33 12.13
CA TYR A 380 6.31 26.18 11.13
C TYR A 380 4.82 25.86 10.97
N TRP A 381 4.43 24.58 10.91
CA TRP A 381 3.04 24.15 10.84
C TRP A 381 2.23 24.63 12.05
N GLU A 382 2.77 24.47 13.26
CA GLU A 382 2.09 24.86 14.52
C GLU A 382 1.88 26.37 14.63
N ARG A 383 2.86 27.18 14.22
CA ARG A 383 2.77 28.65 14.28
C ARG A 383 1.79 29.22 13.26
N ASN A 384 1.70 28.62 12.07
CA ASN A 384 0.99 29.20 10.93
C ASN A 384 -0.42 28.61 10.72
N GLY A 385 -1.09 28.21 11.80
CA GLY A 385 -2.50 27.79 11.78
C GLY A 385 -2.74 26.28 11.63
N GLY A 386 -1.69 25.46 11.49
CA GLY A 386 -1.75 24.00 11.60
C GLY A 386 -2.80 23.33 10.69
N LEU A 387 -3.58 22.43 11.29
CA LEU A 387 -4.49 21.53 10.56
C LEU A 387 -5.52 22.28 9.69
N PRO A 388 -6.21 23.33 10.18
CA PRO A 388 -7.11 24.14 9.34
C PRO A 388 -6.48 24.75 8.08
N VAL A 389 -5.20 25.09 8.11
CA VAL A 389 -4.51 25.81 7.02
C VAL A 389 -3.80 24.83 6.09
N PHE A 390 -3.02 23.90 6.63
CA PHE A 390 -2.15 23.02 5.84
C PHE A 390 -2.72 21.61 5.67
N GLY A 391 -3.53 21.16 6.61
CA GLY A 391 -3.96 19.76 6.70
C GLY A 391 -2.89 18.83 7.26
N TYR A 392 -3.14 17.53 7.14
CA TYR A 392 -2.22 16.48 7.54
C TYR A 392 -1.03 16.34 6.57
N PRO A 393 0.15 15.87 7.04
CA PRO A 393 1.25 15.51 6.15
C PRO A 393 0.92 14.26 5.33
N TRP A 394 1.38 14.23 4.08
CA TRP A 394 1.28 13.10 3.15
C TRP A 394 2.62 12.45 2.81
N THR A 395 3.72 13.05 3.24
CA THR A 395 5.07 12.50 3.08
C THR A 395 5.86 12.72 4.34
N GLU A 396 7.00 12.05 4.47
CA GLU A 396 8.08 12.54 5.34
C GLU A 396 8.86 13.69 4.64
N GLU A 397 9.80 14.29 5.34
CA GLU A 397 10.76 15.25 4.77
C GLU A 397 11.70 14.54 3.78
N PHE A 398 11.90 15.11 2.60
CA PHE A 398 12.82 14.59 1.58
C PHE A 398 13.37 15.71 0.68
N SER A 399 14.35 15.41 -0.16
CA SER A 399 14.91 16.40 -1.09
C SER A 399 14.23 16.35 -2.46
N GLU A 400 13.84 17.51 -2.98
CA GLU A 400 13.24 17.64 -4.31
C GLU A 400 13.65 18.98 -4.96
N PRO A 401 13.91 19.01 -6.28
CA PRO A 401 14.13 20.27 -6.98
C PRO A 401 12.88 21.16 -6.96
N ASN A 402 13.07 22.45 -6.71
CA ASN A 402 12.08 23.48 -6.93
C ASN A 402 11.84 23.62 -8.45
N ARG A 403 10.57 23.71 -8.84
CA ARG A 403 10.16 23.73 -10.25
C ARG A 403 10.65 24.98 -10.99
N ASP A 404 10.68 26.12 -10.31
CA ASP A 404 10.96 27.41 -10.92
C ASP A 404 12.47 27.67 -11.02
N THR A 405 13.24 27.28 -10.01
CA THR A 405 14.68 27.55 -9.93
C THR A 405 15.56 26.35 -10.29
N GLY A 406 15.03 25.12 -10.16
CA GLY A 406 15.81 23.88 -10.28
C GLY A 406 16.70 23.59 -9.07
N GLU A 407 16.75 24.47 -8.07
CA GLU A 407 17.51 24.25 -6.84
C GLU A 407 16.84 23.18 -5.97
N VAL A 408 17.63 22.36 -5.29
CA VAL A 408 17.11 21.27 -4.45
C VAL A 408 16.93 21.75 -3.02
N TYR A 409 15.72 21.61 -2.49
CA TYR A 409 15.39 21.94 -1.10
C TYR A 409 14.90 20.71 -0.35
N THR A 410 14.94 20.76 0.98
CA THR A 410 14.18 19.83 1.83
C THR A 410 12.72 20.24 1.78
N VAL A 411 11.84 19.29 1.49
CA VAL A 411 10.41 19.53 1.27
C VAL A 411 9.54 18.48 1.95
N GLN A 412 8.29 18.84 2.19
CA GLN A 412 7.27 17.92 2.69
C GLN A 412 5.91 18.33 2.16
N TYR A 413 5.10 17.33 1.77
CA TYR A 413 3.75 17.54 1.25
C TYR A 413 2.71 17.37 2.35
N PHE A 414 1.70 18.24 2.31
CA PHE A 414 0.54 18.26 3.18
C PHE A 414 -0.73 18.20 2.33
N GLU A 415 -1.90 18.08 2.95
CA GLU A 415 -3.15 18.02 2.18
C GLU A 415 -3.36 19.25 1.27
N ARG A 416 -2.97 20.44 1.75
CA ARG A 416 -3.24 21.72 1.06
C ARG A 416 -1.98 22.41 0.54
N GLN A 417 -0.80 22.06 1.06
CA GLN A 417 0.44 22.80 0.82
C GLN A 417 1.67 21.91 0.65
N ARG A 418 2.75 22.49 0.09
CA ARG A 418 4.09 21.92 0.04
C ARG A 418 5.03 22.89 0.77
N PHE A 419 5.73 22.41 1.79
CA PHE A 419 6.73 23.21 2.49
C PHE A 419 8.09 23.03 1.84
N GLU A 420 8.87 24.11 1.80
CA GLU A 420 10.21 24.16 1.24
C GLU A 420 11.13 24.85 2.25
N TYR A 421 12.18 24.17 2.70
CA TYR A 421 13.19 24.78 3.55
C TYR A 421 14.28 25.45 2.70
N HIS A 422 14.44 26.76 2.87
CA HIS A 422 15.37 27.62 2.17
C HIS A 422 16.56 27.96 3.09
N PRO A 423 17.69 27.23 3.01
CA PRO A 423 18.83 27.42 3.89
C PRO A 423 19.45 28.83 3.78
N GLU A 424 19.34 29.48 2.62
CA GLU A 424 19.75 30.87 2.40
C GLU A 424 18.97 31.88 3.24
N ASN A 425 17.76 31.51 3.69
CA ASN A 425 16.89 32.31 4.55
C ASN A 425 16.90 31.84 6.02
N ALA A 426 17.81 30.94 6.40
CA ALA A 426 17.85 30.34 7.73
C ALA A 426 17.84 31.39 8.85
N GLY A 427 16.97 31.19 9.85
CA GLY A 427 16.80 32.13 10.97
C GLY A 427 15.94 33.36 10.66
N THR A 428 15.36 33.46 9.47
CA THR A 428 14.34 34.47 9.12
C THR A 428 12.94 33.87 9.12
N VAL A 429 11.90 34.71 9.08
CA VAL A 429 10.51 34.25 8.87
C VAL A 429 10.27 33.61 7.50
N TYR A 430 11.24 33.70 6.58
CA TYR A 430 11.20 33.14 5.22
C TYR A 430 12.05 31.86 5.08
N GLU A 431 12.52 31.28 6.19
CA GLU A 431 13.31 30.03 6.15
C GLU A 431 12.49 28.83 5.63
N VAL A 432 11.17 28.86 5.81
CA VAL A 432 10.24 27.93 5.16
C VAL A 432 9.32 28.72 4.25
N LEU A 433 9.25 28.34 2.98
CA LEU A 433 8.35 28.91 1.99
C LEU A 433 7.34 27.86 1.55
N LEU A 434 6.18 28.33 1.09
CA LEU A 434 5.16 27.48 0.49
C LEU A 434 5.35 27.40 -1.02
N GLY A 435 5.29 26.18 -1.55
CA GLY A 435 5.38 25.92 -2.99
C GLY A 435 4.18 26.50 -3.76
N ARG A 436 4.41 26.80 -5.04
CA ARG A 436 3.41 27.43 -5.93
C ARG A 436 2.42 26.41 -6.50
N LEU A 437 1.75 25.66 -5.62
CA LEU A 437 0.86 24.56 -6.01
C LEU A 437 -0.34 25.03 -6.85
N GLY A 438 -0.85 26.24 -6.62
CA GLY A 438 -1.96 26.79 -7.40
C GLY A 438 -1.56 27.09 -8.85
N ALA A 439 -0.40 27.70 -9.05
CA ALA A 439 0.17 27.90 -10.39
C ALA A 439 0.50 26.55 -11.06
N ALA A 440 1.08 25.62 -10.31
CA ALA A 440 1.43 24.30 -10.82
C ALA A 440 0.22 23.52 -11.34
N GLU A 441 -0.89 23.57 -10.59
CA GLU A 441 -2.15 22.93 -10.97
C GLU A 441 -2.80 23.59 -12.19
N ALA A 442 -2.82 24.94 -12.23
CA ALA A 442 -3.37 25.67 -13.36
C ALA A 442 -2.62 25.37 -14.66
N GLU A 443 -1.29 25.30 -14.62
CA GLU A 443 -0.47 24.91 -15.76
C GLU A 443 -0.75 23.47 -16.20
N ARG A 444 -0.80 22.54 -15.24
CA ARG A 444 -1.04 21.12 -15.51
C ARG A 444 -2.40 20.88 -16.18
N ARG A 445 -3.43 21.61 -15.75
CA ARG A 445 -4.78 21.58 -16.33
C ARG A 445 -4.88 22.35 -17.65
N GLY A 446 -3.80 23.00 -18.10
CA GLY A 446 -3.80 23.83 -19.31
C GLY A 446 -4.69 25.07 -19.21
N LEU A 447 -4.90 25.58 -17.98
CA LEU A 447 -5.77 26.74 -17.73
C LEU A 447 -5.04 28.06 -17.99
N LEU A 448 -3.71 28.10 -17.82
CA LEU A 448 -2.93 29.30 -18.06
C LEU A 448 -3.10 29.78 -19.52
N GLY A 449 -3.45 31.05 -19.69
CA GLY A 449 -3.73 31.64 -21.02
C GLY A 449 -5.17 31.44 -21.52
N THR A 450 -6.07 30.90 -20.69
CA THR A 450 -7.51 30.80 -20.97
C THR A 450 -8.30 31.63 -19.96
N GLU A 451 -9.51 32.08 -20.30
CA GLU A 451 -10.41 32.65 -19.30
C GLU A 451 -10.76 31.58 -18.24
N PRO A 452 -10.71 31.89 -16.93
CA PRO A 452 -10.52 33.20 -16.29
C PRO A 452 -9.09 33.51 -15.80
N PHE A 453 -8.07 32.81 -16.31
CA PHE A 453 -6.65 32.99 -15.99
C PHE A 453 -5.94 34.02 -16.91
N LEU A 454 -6.69 34.74 -17.73
CA LEU A 454 -6.16 35.87 -18.51
C LEU A 454 -6.18 37.14 -17.64
N PRO A 455 -5.10 37.94 -17.62
CA PRO A 455 -5.08 39.22 -16.93
C PRO A 455 -6.19 40.13 -17.44
N LEU A 456 -6.83 40.86 -16.53
CA LEU A 456 -7.83 41.84 -16.91
C LEU A 456 -7.21 42.99 -17.72
N PRO A 457 -7.94 43.55 -18.70
CA PRO A 457 -7.46 44.70 -19.45
C PRO A 457 -7.08 45.86 -18.52
N ALA A 458 -6.01 46.58 -18.85
CA ALA A 458 -5.59 47.77 -18.08
C ALA A 458 -6.67 48.87 -18.03
N THR A 459 -7.68 48.81 -18.91
CA THR A 459 -8.82 49.72 -18.95
C THR A 459 -9.97 49.33 -18.01
N THR A 460 -9.85 48.24 -17.26
CA THR A 460 -10.93 47.76 -16.39
C THR A 460 -11.19 48.77 -15.26
N PRO A 461 -12.42 49.29 -15.09
CA PRO A 461 -12.73 50.32 -14.09
C PRO A 461 -12.48 49.84 -12.65
N PRO A 462 -12.06 50.72 -11.72
CA PRO A 462 -11.95 50.36 -10.30
C PRO A 462 -13.29 49.86 -9.75
N ASP A 463 -13.23 48.85 -8.88
CA ASP A 463 -14.39 48.34 -8.13
C ASP A 463 -14.09 48.45 -6.64
N ALA A 464 -14.96 49.13 -5.88
CA ALA A 464 -14.78 49.32 -4.45
C ALA A 464 -14.85 48.00 -3.64
N ASN A 465 -15.46 46.97 -4.21
CA ASN A 465 -15.59 45.65 -3.59
C ASN A 465 -14.40 44.73 -3.91
N CYS A 466 -13.46 45.17 -4.75
CA CYS A 466 -12.35 44.36 -5.21
C CYS A 466 -11.00 45.06 -5.01
N ASP A 467 -9.97 44.28 -4.69
CA ASP A 467 -8.59 44.73 -4.75
C ASP A 467 -7.97 44.27 -6.08
N PHE A 468 -7.28 45.17 -6.79
CA PHE A 468 -6.59 44.85 -8.05
C PHE A 468 -5.09 44.66 -7.80
N PHE A 469 -4.54 43.57 -8.33
CA PHE A 469 -3.14 43.20 -8.17
C PHE A 469 -2.39 43.42 -9.49
N PRO A 470 -1.64 44.53 -9.65
CA PRO A 470 -0.95 44.85 -10.91
C PRO A 470 0.14 43.84 -11.29
N GLU A 471 0.68 43.09 -10.33
CA GLU A 471 1.71 42.08 -10.54
C GLU A 471 1.23 40.92 -11.41
N THR A 472 -0.05 40.57 -11.32
CA THR A 472 -0.66 39.48 -12.09
C THR A 472 -1.79 39.96 -13.01
N GLY A 473 -2.30 41.18 -12.80
CA GLY A 473 -3.41 41.76 -13.54
C GLY A 473 -4.78 41.19 -13.16
N HIS A 474 -4.91 40.59 -11.98
CA HIS A 474 -6.15 39.97 -11.49
C HIS A 474 -6.80 40.75 -10.34
N ARG A 475 -8.09 40.50 -10.11
CA ARG A 475 -8.83 41.07 -8.98
C ARG A 475 -9.18 40.03 -7.93
N LEU A 476 -9.32 40.50 -6.70
CA LEU A 476 -9.83 39.73 -5.59
C LEU A 476 -11.03 40.44 -4.99
N CYS A 477 -12.19 39.79 -5.02
CA CYS A 477 -13.46 40.40 -4.66
C CYS A 477 -14.16 39.64 -3.52
N PHE A 478 -15.14 40.29 -2.88
CA PHE A 478 -16.14 39.68 -2.00
C PHE A 478 -15.54 38.74 -0.92
N GLY A 479 -16.10 37.53 -0.76
CA GLY A 479 -15.73 36.60 0.31
C GLY A 479 -14.30 36.10 0.22
N PHE A 480 -13.73 35.95 -0.98
CA PHE A 480 -12.32 35.59 -1.14
C PHE A 480 -11.39 36.74 -0.76
N ARG A 481 -11.79 38.00 -0.99
CA ARG A 481 -11.07 39.18 -0.48
C ARG A 481 -11.04 39.23 1.04
N GLU A 482 -12.20 39.02 1.67
CA GLU A 482 -12.28 38.96 3.14
C GLU A 482 -11.41 37.84 3.70
N TYR A 483 -11.47 36.64 3.10
CA TYR A 483 -10.63 35.52 3.52
C TYR A 483 -9.14 35.85 3.38
N TRP A 484 -8.70 36.31 2.21
CA TRP A 484 -7.28 36.63 1.97
C TRP A 484 -6.75 37.69 2.94
N THR A 485 -7.52 38.75 3.21
CA THR A 485 -7.10 39.84 4.10
C THR A 485 -7.16 39.49 5.59
N SER A 486 -7.84 38.39 5.95
CA SER A 486 -7.94 37.91 7.33
C SER A 486 -7.13 36.64 7.62
N HIS A 487 -6.46 36.08 6.61
CA HIS A 487 -5.65 34.86 6.74
C HIS A 487 -4.26 35.07 6.14
N GLY A 488 -3.24 34.70 6.91
CA GLY A 488 -1.84 34.79 6.51
C GLY A 488 -0.96 33.94 7.42
N LEU A 489 0.32 33.84 7.06
CA LEU A 489 1.34 33.27 7.94
C LEU A 489 1.60 34.22 9.12
N ASP A 490 2.05 33.71 10.27
CA ASP A 490 2.42 34.55 11.42
C ASP A 490 3.88 34.99 11.28
N PHE A 491 4.08 36.23 10.85
CA PHE A 491 5.38 36.89 10.79
C PHE A 491 5.58 37.90 11.93
N GLY A 492 4.71 37.89 12.94
CA GLY A 492 4.73 38.77 14.10
C GLY A 492 4.16 40.17 13.87
N ASP A 493 3.45 40.41 12.77
CA ASP A 493 2.82 41.71 12.53
C ASP A 493 1.53 41.89 13.35
N PRO A 494 1.10 43.14 13.65
CA PRO A 494 -0.20 43.37 14.28
C PRO A 494 -1.36 43.05 13.33
N GLY A 495 -2.09 41.97 13.62
CA GLY A 495 -3.18 41.49 12.76
C GLY A 495 -2.65 40.66 11.59
N VAL A 496 -3.39 40.58 10.49
CA VAL A 496 -2.91 39.95 9.24
C VAL A 496 -2.50 41.05 8.27
N SER A 497 -1.21 41.11 7.99
CA SER A 497 -0.62 42.05 7.05
C SER A 497 -0.69 41.54 5.60
N PHE A 498 -0.52 42.46 4.65
CA PHE A 498 -0.44 42.11 3.23
C PHE A 498 0.65 41.06 2.94
N ARG A 499 1.82 41.17 3.58
CA ARG A 499 2.94 40.24 3.35
C ARG A 499 2.67 38.84 3.89
N GLU A 500 1.85 38.73 4.94
CA GLU A 500 1.47 37.46 5.55
C GLU A 500 0.41 36.75 4.72
N SER A 501 -0.60 37.47 4.22
CA SER A 501 -1.58 36.97 3.25
C SER A 501 -0.91 36.53 1.95
N LEU A 502 0.02 37.34 1.45
CA LEU A 502 0.80 37.03 0.26
C LEU A 502 1.67 35.78 0.44
N ALA A 503 2.28 35.59 1.60
CA ALA A 503 3.12 34.43 1.84
C ALA A 503 2.32 33.12 1.97
N LEU A 504 1.08 33.18 2.49
CA LEU A 504 0.19 32.01 2.56
C LEU A 504 -0.37 31.62 1.18
N SER A 505 -0.92 32.60 0.45
CA SER A 505 -1.74 32.30 -0.74
C SER A 505 -1.03 32.64 -2.06
N GLY A 506 -0.12 33.61 -2.04
CA GLY A 506 0.41 34.25 -3.24
C GLY A 506 -0.56 35.27 -3.85
N TYR A 507 -0.16 35.83 -4.99
CA TYR A 507 -1.02 36.71 -5.78
C TYR A 507 -2.16 35.92 -6.46
N PRO A 508 -3.34 36.52 -6.70
CA PRO A 508 -4.38 35.89 -7.52
C PRO A 508 -3.88 35.72 -8.96
N ILE A 509 -4.15 34.56 -9.56
CA ILE A 509 -3.75 34.21 -10.95
C ILE A 509 -4.96 33.85 -11.84
N SER A 510 -6.16 33.99 -11.30
CA SER A 510 -7.42 33.88 -12.02
C SER A 510 -8.45 34.83 -11.43
N GLU A 511 -9.51 35.13 -12.17
CA GLU A 511 -10.75 35.64 -11.57
C GLU A 511 -11.52 34.52 -10.85
N GLU A 512 -12.55 34.87 -10.09
CA GLU A 512 -13.47 33.92 -9.47
C GLU A 512 -14.34 33.22 -10.55
N PHE A 513 -14.46 31.89 -10.47
CA PHE A 513 -15.27 31.11 -11.40
C PHE A 513 -15.80 29.81 -10.79
N THR A 514 -16.80 29.20 -11.42
CA THR A 514 -17.24 27.84 -11.06
C THR A 514 -16.33 26.82 -11.74
N ASP A 515 -15.54 26.07 -10.95
CA ASP A 515 -14.68 25.02 -11.48
C ASP A 515 -15.55 23.90 -12.07
N PRO A 516 -15.44 23.60 -13.37
CA PRO A 516 -16.26 22.55 -13.99
C PRO A 516 -15.96 21.15 -13.42
N ALA A 517 -14.79 20.94 -12.82
CA ALA A 517 -14.43 19.65 -12.22
C ALA A 517 -15.12 19.40 -10.87
N THR A 518 -15.32 20.45 -10.07
CA THR A 518 -15.86 20.32 -8.70
C THR A 518 -17.26 20.89 -8.54
N GLY A 519 -17.70 21.75 -9.48
CA GLY A 519 -18.93 22.53 -9.37
C GLY A 519 -18.89 23.62 -8.31
N ARG A 520 -17.74 23.86 -7.66
CA ARG A 520 -17.57 24.91 -6.65
C ARG A 520 -17.12 26.22 -7.27
N THR A 521 -17.53 27.32 -6.66
CA THR A 521 -16.91 28.62 -6.92
C THR A 521 -15.51 28.62 -6.32
N VAL A 522 -14.51 28.94 -7.15
CA VAL A 522 -13.10 28.92 -6.79
C VAL A 522 -12.37 30.15 -7.35
N GLN A 523 -11.22 30.44 -6.77
CA GLN A 523 -10.24 31.35 -7.35
C GLN A 523 -8.83 30.80 -7.11
N TYR A 524 -7.98 30.88 -8.12
CA TYR A 524 -6.60 30.41 -8.03
C TYR A 524 -5.66 31.55 -7.65
N PHE A 525 -4.71 31.20 -6.80
CA PHE A 525 -3.57 32.03 -6.40
C PHE A 525 -2.29 31.25 -6.72
N GLU A 526 -1.13 31.90 -6.62
CA GLU A 526 0.14 31.22 -6.94
C GLU A 526 0.37 29.97 -6.07
N ARG A 527 0.04 30.02 -4.78
CA ARG A 527 0.30 28.95 -3.80
C ARG A 527 -0.94 28.20 -3.35
N ALA A 528 -2.13 28.66 -3.69
CA ALA A 528 -3.38 28.11 -3.17
C ALA A 528 -4.52 28.17 -4.20
N ARG A 529 -5.57 27.40 -3.93
CA ARG A 529 -6.89 27.56 -4.55
C ARG A 529 -7.89 27.80 -3.44
N PHE A 530 -8.63 28.91 -3.49
CA PHE A 530 -9.72 29.13 -2.56
C PHE A 530 -10.98 28.47 -3.09
N GLU A 531 -11.72 27.82 -2.22
CA GLU A 531 -12.98 27.15 -2.54
C GLU A 531 -14.09 27.69 -1.64
N TYR A 532 -15.21 28.07 -2.25
CA TYR A 532 -16.40 28.49 -1.52
C TYR A 532 -17.26 27.28 -1.15
N HIS A 533 -17.57 27.16 0.13
CA HIS A 533 -18.35 26.09 0.74
C HIS A 533 -19.68 26.64 1.29
N PRO A 534 -20.74 26.72 0.48
CA PRO A 534 -22.03 27.25 0.93
C PRO A 534 -22.64 26.48 2.10
N GLU A 535 -22.31 25.19 2.24
CA GLU A 535 -22.68 24.35 3.37
C GLU A 535 -22.12 24.86 4.72
N ASN A 536 -21.06 25.65 4.68
CA ASN A 536 -20.39 26.24 5.84
C ASN A 536 -20.71 27.73 6.02
N ALA A 537 -21.74 28.25 5.34
CA ALA A 537 -22.11 29.66 5.42
C ALA A 537 -22.35 30.12 6.86
N GLY A 538 -21.79 31.29 7.21
CA GLY A 538 -21.83 31.84 8.57
C GLY A 538 -20.78 31.27 9.53
N THR A 539 -19.89 30.41 9.05
CA THR A 539 -18.73 29.91 9.80
C THR A 539 -17.41 30.40 9.20
N PRO A 540 -16.29 30.37 9.95
CA PRO A 540 -14.97 30.64 9.40
C PRO A 540 -14.53 29.68 8.27
N TYR A 541 -15.26 28.57 8.06
CA TYR A 541 -14.95 27.53 7.08
C TYR A 541 -15.73 27.68 5.77
N VAL A 542 -16.37 28.84 5.55
CA VAL A 542 -17.09 29.16 4.31
C VAL A 542 -16.13 29.28 3.12
N VAL A 543 -14.88 29.65 3.37
CA VAL A 543 -13.78 29.56 2.39
C VAL A 543 -12.73 28.61 2.94
N LEU A 544 -12.31 27.65 2.12
CA LEU A 544 -11.26 26.69 2.45
C LEU A 544 -10.20 26.69 1.36
N LEU A 545 -8.96 26.34 1.73
CA LEU A 545 -7.94 26.04 0.74
C LEU A 545 -8.20 24.64 0.15
N GLY A 546 -8.15 24.55 -1.17
CA GLY A 546 -8.24 23.30 -1.91
C GLY A 546 -7.10 22.34 -1.56
N LEU A 547 -7.33 21.06 -1.78
CA LEU A 547 -6.43 19.97 -1.42
C LEU A 547 -5.28 19.78 -2.43
N LEU A 548 -4.68 20.88 -2.89
CA LEU A 548 -3.70 20.86 -3.98
C LEU A 548 -2.47 20.00 -3.66
N GLY A 549 -2.06 19.93 -2.39
CA GLY A 549 -0.96 19.06 -1.99
C GLY A 549 -1.34 17.58 -2.10
N THR A 550 -2.57 17.21 -1.73
CA THR A 550 -3.14 15.87 -1.94
C THR A 550 -3.20 15.53 -3.43
N ASP A 551 -3.68 16.46 -4.26
CA ASP A 551 -3.77 16.28 -5.71
C ASP A 551 -2.37 16.05 -6.31
N GLU A 552 -1.37 16.82 -5.88
CA GLU A 552 0.02 16.67 -6.34
C GLU A 552 0.61 15.29 -6.00
N VAL A 553 0.47 14.82 -4.75
CA VAL A 553 1.01 13.50 -4.37
C VAL A 553 0.26 12.33 -5.01
N ARG A 554 -1.04 12.49 -5.34
CA ARG A 554 -1.79 11.54 -6.17
C ARG A 554 -1.26 11.49 -7.60
N ILE A 555 -0.98 12.64 -8.19
CA ILE A 555 -0.49 12.74 -9.57
C ILE A 555 0.92 12.16 -9.70
N LYS A 556 1.76 12.29 -8.66
CA LYS A 556 3.04 11.60 -8.56
C LYS A 556 2.91 10.08 -8.35
N GLY A 557 1.70 9.57 -8.13
CA GLY A 557 1.42 8.15 -7.88
C GLY A 557 1.84 7.67 -6.50
N TRP A 558 2.02 8.60 -5.54
CA TRP A 558 2.53 8.27 -4.20
C TRP A 558 1.42 7.86 -3.25
N ILE A 559 0.22 8.41 -3.42
CA ILE A 559 -0.99 8.05 -2.68
C ILE A 559 -2.18 7.87 -3.64
N ARG A 560 -3.30 7.35 -3.15
CA ARG A 560 -4.52 7.08 -3.94
C ARG A 560 -5.68 7.98 -3.54
#